data_AF-A0A5D6WLL2-F1
#
_entry.id   AF-A0A5D6WLL2-F1
#
_cell.length_a   1.000
_cell.length_b   1.000
_cell.length_c   1.000
_cell.angle_alpha   90.00
_cell.angle_beta   90.00
_cell.angle_gamma   90.00
#
_symmetry.space_group_name_H-M   'P 1'
#
loop_
_entity.id
_entity.type
_entity.pdbx_description
1 polymer ?
#
loop_
_entity_poly.entity_id
_entity_poly.type
_entity_poly.pdbx_seq_one_letter_code
_entity_poly.pdbx_strand_id
1 'polypeptide(L)'
;MRHYKHLTLYERENLLFLRTKDYSITAIAESMGHNKGTISREPRRNSVANQYMPVVANTSIRHVVRIVSPITGWNTPVSWNI
;
A
#
# COMPACT_ATOMS: atom_id res chain seq x y z
N MET A 1 -0.32 26.10 -0.14
CA MET A 1 -0.47 24.70 0.33
C MET A 1 -0.79 23.83 -0.89
N ARG A 2 -0.07 22.72 -1.10
CA ARG A 2 -0.33 21.81 -2.23
C ARG A 2 -1.49 20.90 -1.84
N HIS A 3 -2.56 20.83 -2.65
CA HIS A 3 -3.60 19.83 -2.43
C HIS A 3 -2.98 18.44 -2.56
N TYR A 4 -3.06 17.65 -1.49
CA TYR A 4 -2.61 16.27 -1.49
C TYR A 4 -3.55 15.46 -2.39
N LYS A 5 -3.10 15.12 -3.59
CA LYS A 5 -3.79 14.14 -4.41
C LYS A 5 -3.49 12.76 -3.84
N HIS A 6 -4.47 12.18 -3.17
CA HIS A 6 -4.39 10.78 -2.75
C HIS A 6 -4.38 9.88 -3.97
N LEU A 7 -3.62 8.80 -3.90
CA LEU A 7 -3.68 7.76 -4.92
C LEU A 7 -5.09 7.17 -4.94
N THR A 8 -5.58 6.92 -6.14
CA THR A 8 -6.78 6.12 -6.41
C THR A 8 -6.52 4.66 -6.03
N LEU A 9 -7.57 3.86 -5.92
CA LEU A 9 -7.41 2.42 -5.66
C LEU A 9 -6.55 1.75 -6.75
N TYR A 10 -6.82 2.06 -8.02
CA TYR A 10 -6.05 1.55 -9.16
C TYR A 10 -4.56 1.88 -9.05
N GLU A 11 -4.21 3.13 -8.72
CA GLU A 11 -2.81 3.52 -8.54
C GLU A 11 -2.16 2.79 -7.36
N ARG A 12 -2.92 2.53 -6.28
CA ARG A 12 -2.42 1.77 -5.14
C ARG A 12 -2.19 0.29 -5.46
N GLU A 13 -3.06 -0.31 -6.27
CA GLU A 13 -2.89 -1.69 -6.77
C GLU A 13 -1.69 -1.79 -7.71
N ASN A 14 -1.52 -0.83 -8.62
CA ASN A 14 -0.35 -0.77 -9.48
C ASN A 14 0.94 -0.61 -8.67
N LEU A 15 0.93 0.21 -7.61
CA LEU A 15 2.04 0.32 -6.67
C LEU A 15 2.34 -1.02 -5.98
N LEU A 16 1.32 -1.76 -5.53
CA LEU A 16 1.50 -3.09 -4.94
C LEU A 16 2.16 -4.05 -5.95
N PHE A 17 1.63 -4.11 -7.16
CA PHE A 17 2.14 -4.97 -8.24
C PHE A 17 3.61 -4.68 -8.60
N LEU A 18 3.99 -3.41 -8.68
CA LEU A 18 5.38 -3.04 -8.97
C LEU A 18 6.30 -3.31 -7.78
N ARG A 19 5.82 -3.16 -6.54
CA ARG A 19 6.58 -3.50 -5.34
C ARG A 19 6.83 -5.00 -5.23
N THR A 20 5.87 -5.85 -5.60
CA THR A 20 6.05 -7.31 -5.62
C THR A 20 7.02 -7.78 -6.71
N LYS A 21 7.31 -6.93 -7.70
CA LYS A 21 8.35 -7.13 -8.72
C LYS A 21 9.70 -6.50 -8.34
N ASP A 22 9.85 -6.06 -7.08
CA ASP A 22 11.06 -5.42 -6.54
C ASP A 22 11.51 -4.14 -7.25
N TYR A 23 10.61 -3.42 -7.94
CA TYR A 23 10.94 -2.11 -8.47
C TYR A 23 11.24 -1.09 -7.36
N SER A 24 12.22 -0.24 -7.60
CA SER A 24 12.58 0.84 -6.67
C SER A 24 11.48 1.90 -6.61
N ILE A 25 11.38 2.60 -5.47
CA ILE A 25 10.41 3.69 -5.29
C ILE A 25 10.57 4.80 -6.34
N THR A 26 11.80 5.05 -6.80
CA THR A 26 12.08 6.04 -7.84
C THR A 26 11.51 5.57 -9.19
N ALA A 27 11.81 4.33 -9.60
CA ALA A 27 11.31 3.77 -10.86
C ALA A 27 9.77 3.70 -10.90
N ILE A 28 9.15 3.35 -9.77
CA ILE A 28 7.69 3.33 -9.65
C ILE A 28 7.09 4.75 -9.77
N ALA A 29 7.72 5.74 -9.16
CA ALA A 29 7.26 7.12 -9.25
C ALA A 29 7.31 7.65 -10.69
N GLU A 30 8.39 7.32 -11.41
CA GLU A 30 8.55 7.65 -12.83
C GLU A 30 7.51 6.94 -13.69
N SER A 31 7.30 5.63 -13.50
CA SER A 31 6.34 4.85 -14.30
C SER A 31 4.89 5.29 -14.07
N MET A 32 4.56 5.74 -12.86
CA MET A 32 3.22 6.20 -12.49
C MET A 32 3.00 7.71 -12.74
N GLY A 33 4.04 8.46 -13.14
CA GLY A 33 3.97 9.91 -13.29
C GLY A 33 3.68 10.65 -11.97
N HIS A 34 4.08 10.07 -10.84
CA HIS A 34 3.83 10.62 -9.50
C HIS A 34 5.09 11.14 -8.84
N ASN A 35 4.92 11.99 -7.82
CA ASN A 35 6.05 12.42 -7.01
C ASN A 35 6.59 11.26 -6.15
N LYS A 36 7.91 11.10 -6.10
CA LYS A 36 8.61 10.11 -5.25
C LYS A 36 8.15 10.13 -3.79
N GLY A 37 7.92 11.31 -3.23
CA GLY A 37 7.41 11.51 -1.88
C GLY A 37 5.99 11.00 -1.67
N THR A 38 5.12 11.08 -2.68
CA THR A 38 3.77 10.49 -2.65
C THR A 38 3.88 8.97 -2.58
N ILE A 39 4.62 8.37 -3.51
CA ILE A 39 4.84 6.92 -3.57
C ILE A 39 5.52 6.40 -2.30
N SER A 40 6.54 7.11 -1.79
CA SER A 40 7.26 6.70 -0.57
C SER A 40 6.38 6.73 0.69
N ARG A 41 5.46 7.69 0.80
CA ARG A 41 4.61 7.82 1.98
C ARG A 41 3.43 6.85 1.96
N GLU A 42 3.00 6.41 0.78
CA GLU A 42 1.81 5.58 0.65
C GLU A 42 1.91 4.24 1.39
N PRO A 43 2.93 3.38 1.18
CA PRO A 43 3.03 2.12 1.90
C PRO A 43 3.12 2.31 3.40
N ARG A 44 3.88 3.30 3.86
CA ARG A 44 4.01 3.62 5.29
C ARG A 44 2.68 4.02 5.94
N ARG A 45 1.75 4.60 5.19
CA ARG A 45 0.43 5.00 5.70
C ARG A 45 -0.56 3.84 5.72
N ASN A 46 -0.46 2.96 4.73
CA ASN A 46 -1.44 1.90 4.45
C ASN A 46 -0.83 0.50 4.59
N SER A 47 0.17 0.35 5.46
CA SER A 47 0.68 -0.96 5.86
C SER A 47 0.05 -1.41 7.17
N VAL A 48 -0.33 -2.67 7.22
CA VAL A 48 -0.80 -3.36 8.42
C VAL A 48 0.08 -4.58 8.60
N ALA A 49 0.58 -4.82 9.82
CA ALA A 49 1.50 -5.93 10.09
C ALA A 49 2.70 -5.99 9.12
N ASN A 50 3.27 -4.81 8.79
CA ASN A 50 4.39 -4.66 7.85
C ASN A 50 4.11 -5.07 6.38
N GLN A 51 2.86 -5.34 6.04
CA GLN A 51 2.42 -5.63 4.67
C GLN A 51 1.64 -4.45 4.12
N TYR A 52 1.97 -4.04 2.90
CA TYR A 52 1.25 -2.96 2.22
C TYR A 52 -0.13 -3.45 1.76
N MET A 53 -1.19 -2.85 2.30
CA MET A 53 -2.57 -3.19 1.99
C MET A 53 -3.27 -2.00 1.31
N PRO A 54 -3.32 -1.97 -0.03
CA PRO A 54 -3.85 -0.82 -0.77
C PRO A 54 -5.32 -0.50 -0.46
N VAL A 55 -6.08 -1.52 -0.04
CA VAL A 55 -7.51 -1.42 0.31
C VAL A 55 -7.74 -0.77 1.69
N VAL A 56 -6.75 -0.81 2.59
CA VAL A 56 -6.83 -0.25 3.96
C VAL A 56 -6.88 1.29 3.96
N ALA A 57 -6.53 1.93 2.84
CA ALA A 57 -6.65 3.37 2.69
C ALA A 57 -8.11 3.88 2.78
N ASN A 58 -9.10 3.00 2.59
CA ASN A 58 -10.51 3.35 2.76
C ASN A 58 -10.88 3.35 4.24
N THR A 59 -11.44 4.46 4.74
CA THR A 59 -11.74 4.66 6.17
C THR A 59 -12.58 3.52 6.74
N SER A 60 -13.61 3.06 6.03
CA SER A 60 -14.46 1.94 6.47
C SER A 60 -13.66 0.65 6.70
N ILE A 61 -12.77 0.32 5.76
CA ILE A 61 -11.95 -0.90 5.82
C ILE A 61 -10.84 -0.77 6.86
N ARG A 62 -10.31 0.44 7.08
CA ARG A 62 -9.28 0.70 8.09
C ARG A 62 -9.75 0.35 9.52
N HIS A 63 -11.00 0.64 9.84
CA HIS A 63 -11.60 0.28 11.13
C HIS A 63 -11.77 -1.23 11.26
N VAL A 64 -12.26 -1.89 10.21
CA VAL A 64 -12.45 -3.36 10.20
C VAL A 64 -11.11 -4.09 10.34
N VAL A 65 -10.11 -3.75 9.53
CA VAL A 65 -8.81 -4.43 9.55
C VAL A 65 -8.14 -4.30 10.92
N ARG A 66 -8.21 -3.15 11.58
CA ARG A 66 -7.66 -2.98 12.94
C ARG A 66 -8.35 -3.84 14.01
N ILE A 67 -9.66 -4.03 13.90
CA ILE A 67 -10.44 -4.80 14.87
C ILE A 67 -10.27 -6.30 14.64
N VAL A 68 -10.27 -6.72 13.37
CA VAL A 68 -10.36 -8.14 13.00
C VAL A 68 -8.99 -8.79 12.88
N SER A 69 -7.91 -8.05 12.54
CA SER A 69 -6.54 -8.61 12.43
C SER A 69 -6.05 -9.35 13.68
N PRO A 70 -6.25 -8.86 14.93
CA PRO A 70 -5.89 -9.60 16.14
C PRO A 70 -6.76 -10.84 16.39
N ILE A 71 -8.00 -10.85 15.89
CA ILE A 71 -9.02 -11.88 16.14
C ILE A 71 -8.85 -13.06 15.16
N THR A 72 -8.50 -12.77 13.91
CA THR A 72 -8.45 -13.74 12.81
C THR A 72 -7.06 -14.31 12.55
N GLY A 73 -6.03 -13.84 13.26
CA GLY A 73 -4.68 -14.40 13.14
C GLY A 73 -4.04 -14.20 11.77
N TRP A 74 -4.41 -13.16 11.00
CA TRP A 74 -3.64 -12.72 9.81
C TRP A 74 -2.30 -12.10 10.24
N ASN A 75 -1.46 -12.93 10.85
CA ASN A 75 -0.02 -12.79 10.99
C ASN A 75 0.64 -13.91 10.14
N THR A 76 0.20 -14.08 8.90
CA THR A 76 0.77 -15.09 8.01
C THR A 76 1.95 -14.49 7.22
N PRO A 77 3.17 -15.02 7.38
CA PRO A 77 4.25 -14.78 6.43
C PRO A 77 3.93 -15.62 5.20
N VAL A 78 3.07 -15.11 4.31
CA VAL A 78 2.88 -15.76 3.00
C VAL A 78 4.14 -15.45 2.20
N SER A 79 5.12 -16.34 2.34
CA SER A 79 6.14 -16.56 1.33
C SER A 79 5.41 -16.94 0.04
N TRP A 80 5.25 -15.98 -0.87
CA TRP A 80 4.86 -16.26 -2.24
C TRP A 80 6.04 -16.97 -2.91
N ASN A 81 6.15 -18.27 -2.70
CA ASN A 81 6.86 -19.17 -3.60
C ASN A 81 5.87 -19.54 -4.71
N ILE A 82 5.97 -18.85 -5.83
CA ILE A 82 5.61 -19.35 -7.18
C ILE A 82 6.70 -18.87 -8.12
#